data_AF-A0A6P0CGR4-F1
#
_entry.id   AF-A0A6P0CGR4-F1
#
_cell.length_a   1.000
_cell.length_b   1.000
_cell.length_c   1.000
_cell.angle_alpha   90.00
_cell.angle_beta   90.00
_cell.angle_gamma   90.00
#
_symmetry.space_group_name_H-M   'P 1'
#
loop_
_entity.id
_entity.type
_entity.pdbx_description
1 polymer ?
#
loop_
_entity_poly.entity_id
_entity_poly.type
_entity_poly.pdbx_seq_one_letter_code
_entity_poly.pdbx_strand_id
1 'polypeptide(L)'
;METGRIGEEMIGKSFSEAEQKLGKPIREDRFELGTAVLEFRIELTNIFDEVRRAENPPDVREVTWSMSPEENLTLWFTQPKAGADWFVVHSYVWHPDAQF
;
A
#
# COMPACT_ATOMS: atom_id res chain seq x y z
N MET A 1 4.32 -17.58 -0.99
CA MET A 1 3.54 -17.69 0.27
C MET A 1 2.10 -17.28 -0.03
N GLU A 2 1.11 -17.81 0.69
CA GLU A 2 -0.31 -17.56 0.38
C GLU A 2 -0.68 -16.08 0.44
N THR A 3 -0.19 -15.37 1.46
CA THR A 3 -0.41 -13.93 1.66
C THR A 3 0.14 -13.07 0.51
N GLY A 4 1.29 -13.43 -0.05
CA GLY A 4 1.86 -12.73 -1.21
C GLY A 4 0.95 -12.80 -2.43
N ARG A 5 0.38 -13.99 -2.71
CA ARG A 5 -0.59 -14.18 -3.81
C ARG A 5 -1.87 -13.37 -3.58
N ILE A 6 -2.31 -13.23 -2.33
CA ILE A 6 -3.44 -12.36 -1.97
C ILE A 6 -3.10 -10.90 -2.30
N GLY A 7 -1.90 -10.43 -1.93
CA GLY A 7 -1.42 -9.08 -2.26
C GLY A 7 -1.45 -8.79 -3.76
N GLU A 8 -0.91 -9.72 -4.57
CA GLU A 8 -0.93 -9.62 -6.04
C GLU A 8 -2.36 -9.59 -6.62
N GLU A 9 -3.27 -10.37 -6.07
CA GLU A 9 -4.69 -10.37 -6.48
C GLU A 9 -5.38 -9.02 -6.19
N MET A 10 -4.91 -8.30 -5.17
CA MET A 10 -5.49 -7.02 -4.77
C MET A 10 -5.06 -5.86 -5.66
N ILE A 11 -4.03 -6.00 -6.50
CA ILE A 11 -3.60 -4.91 -7.39
C ILE A 11 -4.76 -4.45 -8.28
N GLY A 12 -5.04 -3.15 -8.29
CA GLY A 12 -6.15 -2.52 -9.01
C GLY A 12 -7.51 -2.65 -8.34
N LYS A 13 -7.64 -3.35 -7.20
CA LYS A 13 -8.88 -3.42 -6.42
C LYS A 13 -9.14 -2.15 -5.65
N SER A 14 -10.41 -1.82 -5.48
CA SER A 14 -10.81 -0.70 -4.62
C SER A 14 -10.56 -1.01 -3.14
N PHE A 15 -10.46 0.04 -2.32
CA PHE A 15 -10.38 -0.12 -0.87
C PHE A 15 -11.56 -0.93 -0.30
N SER A 16 -12.78 -0.71 -0.79
CA SER A 16 -13.94 -1.47 -0.34
C SER A 16 -13.85 -2.95 -0.72
N GLU A 17 -13.31 -3.30 -1.89
CA GLU A 17 -13.10 -4.71 -2.27
C GLU A 17 -12.02 -5.36 -1.38
N ALA A 18 -10.95 -4.63 -1.07
CA ALA A 18 -9.90 -5.10 -0.17
C ALA A 18 -10.45 -5.35 1.25
N GLU A 19 -11.21 -4.42 1.82
CA GLU A 19 -11.85 -4.61 3.13
C GLU A 19 -12.85 -5.77 3.15
N GLN A 20 -13.64 -5.95 2.08
CA GLN A 20 -14.57 -7.07 1.98
C GLN A 20 -13.86 -8.43 1.99
N LYS A 21 -12.68 -8.52 1.36
CA LYS A 21 -11.91 -9.76 1.27
C LYS A 21 -11.04 -10.02 2.50
N LEU A 22 -10.38 -8.99 3.03
CA LEU A 22 -9.36 -9.09 4.07
C LEU A 22 -9.90 -8.78 5.48
N GLY A 23 -11.12 -8.25 5.57
CA GLY A 23 -11.69 -7.76 6.81
C GLY A 23 -11.16 -6.37 7.19
N LYS A 24 -11.22 -6.06 8.49
CA LYS A 24 -10.83 -4.74 8.99
C LYS A 24 -9.31 -4.61 9.10
N PRO A 25 -8.72 -3.49 8.66
CA PRO A 25 -7.29 -3.26 8.82
C PRO A 25 -6.92 -3.03 10.28
N ILE A 26 -5.66 -3.32 10.61
CA ILE A 26 -5.09 -3.07 11.94
C ILE A 26 -4.38 -1.72 12.03
N ARG A 27 -3.96 -1.18 10.88
CA ARG A 27 -3.27 0.11 10.77
C ARG A 27 -3.59 0.75 9.43
N GLU A 28 -3.73 2.07 9.46
CA GLU A 28 -3.88 2.90 8.28
C GLU A 28 -3.08 4.19 8.45
N ASP A 29 -2.45 4.64 7.37
CA ASP A 29 -1.75 5.92 7.28
C ASP A 29 -2.01 6.57 5.91
N ARG A 30 -1.86 7.89 5.83
CA ARG A 30 -1.99 8.65 4.58
C ARG A 30 -0.91 9.69 4.47
N PHE A 31 -0.25 9.76 3.32
CA PHE A 31 0.87 10.66 3.09
C PHE A 31 1.02 11.00 1.61
N GLU A 32 1.66 12.12 1.34
CA GLU A 32 2.18 12.45 0.01
C GLU A 32 3.54 11.78 -0.17
N LEU A 33 3.68 10.96 -1.21
CA LEU A 33 4.95 10.30 -1.52
C LEU A 33 5.90 11.27 -2.22
N GLY A 34 6.58 12.10 -1.43
CA GLY A 34 7.62 13.01 -1.91
C GLY A 34 8.93 12.32 -2.29
N THR A 35 10.01 13.09 -2.38
CA THR A 35 11.34 12.60 -2.75
C THR A 35 12.03 11.82 -1.63
N ALA A 36 11.82 12.22 -0.37
CA ALA A 36 12.28 11.47 0.79
C ALA A 36 11.34 10.29 1.09
N VAL A 37 11.86 9.07 1.03
CA VAL A 37 11.09 7.83 1.21
C VAL A 37 11.73 6.96 2.27
N LEU A 38 10.92 6.46 3.20
CA LEU A 38 11.34 5.49 4.21
C LEU A 38 11.64 4.13 3.55
N GLU A 39 12.56 3.34 4.10
CA GLU A 39 12.94 2.03 3.54
C GLU A 39 11.71 1.14 3.29
N PHE A 40 10.78 1.10 4.23
CA PHE A 40 9.53 0.34 4.10
C PHE A 40 8.67 0.71 2.88
N ARG A 41 8.81 1.93 2.35
CA ARG A 41 8.03 2.47 1.22
C ARG A 41 8.84 2.51 -0.08
N ILE A 42 10.09 2.03 -0.07
CA ILE A 42 11.02 2.22 -1.19
C ILE A 42 10.52 1.61 -2.49
N GLU A 43 9.79 0.49 -2.44
CA GLU A 43 9.27 -0.17 -3.65
C GLU A 43 8.26 0.71 -4.42
N LEU A 44 7.61 1.67 -3.76
CA LEU A 44 6.71 2.63 -4.43
C LEU A 44 7.45 3.53 -5.43
N THR A 45 8.78 3.70 -5.28
CA THR A 45 9.58 4.48 -6.24
C THR A 45 9.74 3.78 -7.59
N ASN A 46 9.43 2.48 -7.67
CA ASN A 46 9.37 1.75 -8.94
C ASN A 46 8.09 2.07 -9.73
N ILE A 47 7.06 2.58 -9.06
CA ILE A 47 5.74 2.92 -9.64
C ILE A 47 5.65 4.43 -9.91
N PHE A 48 6.19 5.24 -8.99
CA PHE A 48 6.18 6.69 -9.07
C PHE A 48 7.62 7.20 -9.19
N ASP A 49 8.00 7.62 -10.40
CA ASP A 49 9.33 8.17 -10.66
C ASP A 49 9.60 9.46 -9.85
N GLU A 50 10.88 9.81 -9.74
CA GLU A 50 11.33 10.96 -8.94
C GLU A 50 10.76 12.29 -9.41
N VAL A 51 10.67 12.51 -10.73
CA VAL A 51 10.16 13.77 -11.31
C VAL A 51 8.71 13.97 -10.90
N ARG A 52 7.87 12.94 -11.08
CA ARG A 52 6.48 12.96 -10.64
C ARG A 52 6.37 13.23 -9.14
N ARG A 53 7.19 12.57 -8.32
CA ARG A 53 7.18 12.75 -6.86
C ARG A 53 7.68 14.12 -6.40
N ALA A 54 8.48 14.81 -7.20
CA ALA A 54 8.95 16.16 -6.89
C ALA A 54 7.94 17.24 -7.29
N GLU A 55 7.31 17.11 -8.47
CA GLU A 55 6.40 18.12 -9.02
C GLU A 55 4.96 17.97 -8.53
N ASN A 56 4.48 16.74 -8.40
CA ASN A 56 3.11 16.43 -7.99
C ASN A 56 3.09 15.10 -7.22
N PRO A 57 3.54 15.11 -5.95
CA PRO A 57 3.59 13.92 -5.10
C PRO A 57 2.25 13.18 -5.12
N PRO A 58 2.22 11.87 -5.40
CA PRO A 58 0.98 11.12 -5.32
C PRO A 58 0.55 11.02 -3.85
N ASP A 59 -0.73 11.25 -3.62
CA ASP A 59 -1.37 10.96 -2.34
C ASP A 59 -1.56 9.45 -2.21
N VAL A 60 -0.98 8.88 -1.17
CA VAL A 60 -0.91 7.45 -0.92
C VAL A 60 -1.61 7.14 0.39
N ARG A 61 -2.49 6.14 0.34
CA ARG A 61 -3.07 5.52 1.53
C ARG A 61 -2.38 4.18 1.76
N GLU A 62 -1.73 4.03 2.90
CA GLU A 62 -1.07 2.79 3.33
C GLU A 62 -1.98 2.09 4.33
N VAL A 63 -2.35 0.83 4.05
CA VAL A 63 -3.26 0.08 4.91
C VAL A 63 -2.69 -1.30 5.16
N THR A 64 -2.70 -1.73 6.43
CA THR A 64 -2.11 -3.00 6.85
C THR A 64 -3.14 -3.91 7.52
N TRP A 65 -3.11 -5.19 7.15
CA TRP A 65 -3.86 -6.28 7.76
C TRP A 65 -2.89 -7.29 8.39
N SER A 66 -3.26 -7.83 9.55
CA SER A 66 -2.61 -9.03 10.09
C SER A 66 -3.26 -10.26 9.46
N MET A 67 -2.48 -11.01 8.68
CA MET A 67 -2.95 -12.18 7.94
C MET A 67 -2.71 -13.45 8.76
N SER A 68 -1.64 -13.44 9.56
CA SER A 68 -1.31 -14.46 10.55
C SER A 68 -0.42 -13.84 11.65
N PRO A 69 -0.06 -14.59 12.71
CA PRO A 69 0.94 -14.13 13.68
C PRO A 69 2.33 -13.83 13.09
N GLU A 70 2.65 -14.37 11.91
CA GLU A 70 3.96 -14.24 11.27
C GLU A 70 3.92 -13.37 10.01
N GLU A 71 2.75 -12.95 9.54
CA GLU A 71 2.60 -12.20 8.29
C GLU A 71 1.60 -11.05 8.42
N ASN A 72 2.10 -9.86 8.13
CA ASN A 72 1.31 -8.68 7.80
C ASN A 72 1.29 -8.49 6.29
N LEU A 73 0.15 -8.04 5.78
CA LEU A 73 -0.02 -7.57 4.41
C LEU A 73 -0.29 -6.07 4.44
N THR A 74 0.59 -5.29 3.82
CA THR A 74 0.38 -3.87 3.57
C THR A 74 0.00 -3.67 2.10
N LEU A 75 -1.08 -2.94 1.86
CA LEU A 75 -1.48 -2.48 0.54
C LEU A 75 -1.34 -0.96 0.49
N TRP A 76 -0.76 -0.45 -0.59
CA TRP A 76 -0.76 0.98 -0.88
C TRP A 76 -1.77 1.28 -1.97
N PHE A 77 -2.57 2.30 -1.72
CA PHE A 77 -3.62 2.77 -2.63
C PHE A 77 -3.31 4.17 -3.11
N THR A 78 -3.76 4.50 -4.31
CA THR A 78 -3.80 5.88 -4.81
C THR A 78 -5.15 6.21 -5.41
N GLN A 79 -5.43 7.50 -5.52
CA GLN A 79 -6.54 8.00 -6.32
C GLN A 79 -6.01 8.50 -7.67
N PRO A 80 -6.63 8.13 -8.80
CA PRO A 80 -6.24 8.67 -10.11
C PRO A 80 -6.54 10.18 -10.22
N LYS A 81 -7.44 10.70 -9.40
CA LYS A 81 -7.83 12.11 -9.30
C LYS A 81 -8.46 12.37 -7.94
N ALA A 82 -8.30 13.59 -7.41
CA ALA A 82 -8.85 13.97 -6.12
C ALA A 82 -10.37 13.70 -6.07
N GLY A 83 -10.81 12.97 -5.05
CA GLY A 83 -12.21 12.60 -4.85
C GLY A 83 -12.69 11.37 -5.61
N ALA A 84 -11.81 10.67 -6.35
CA ALA A 84 -12.12 9.34 -6.90
C ALA A 84 -11.95 8.22 -5.86
N ASP A 85 -12.29 6.99 -6.22
CA ASP A 85 -12.01 5.83 -5.36
C ASP A 85 -10.51 5.54 -5.24
N TRP A 86 -10.15 4.89 -4.14
CA TRP A 86 -8.79 4.44 -3.84
C TRP A 86 -8.56 3.05 -4.42
N PHE A 87 -7.52 2.90 -5.23
CA PHE A 87 -7.16 1.62 -5.86
C PHE A 87 -5.77 1.18 -5.46
N VAL A 88 -5.60 -0.11 -5.18
CA VAL A 88 -4.30 -0.70 -4.83
C VAL A 88 -3.35 -0.56 -5.99
N VAL A 89 -2.16 -0.02 -5.72
CA VAL A 89 -1.06 0.08 -6.69
C VAL A 89 0.09 -0.85 -6.38
N HIS A 90 0.24 -1.23 -5.10
CA HIS A 90 1.31 -2.12 -4.66
C HIS A 90 0.93 -2.86 -3.39
N SER A 91 1.62 -3.97 -3.14
CA SER A 91 1.45 -4.80 -1.93
C SER A 91 2.81 -5.25 -1.40
N TYR A 92 2.92 -5.37 -0.08
CA TYR A 92 4.11 -5.89 0.58
C TYR A 92 3.76 -6.78 1.75
N VAL A 93 4.44 -7.92 1.85
CA VAL A 93 4.28 -8.89 2.93
C VAL A 93 5.51 -8.84 3.82
N TRP A 94 5.28 -8.74 5.12
CA TRP A 94 6.37 -8.61 6.09
C TRP A 94 6.02 -9.27 7.41
N HIS A 95 7.05 -9.69 8.15
CA HIS A 95 6.87 -10.28 9.48
C HIS A 95 6.60 -9.18 10.51
N PRO A 96 5.65 -9.31 11.46
CA PRO A 96 5.32 -8.27 12.44
C PRO A 96 6.51 -7.72 13.25
N ASP A 97 7.54 -8.54 13.46
CA ASP A 97 8.77 -8.17 14.17
C ASP A 97 9.90 -7.61 13.27
N ALA A 98 9.64 -7.41 11.97
CA ALA A 98 10.63 -6.83 11.07
C ALA A 98 10.95 -5.37 11.45
N GLN A 99 12.22 -5.01 11.33
CA GLN A 99 12.71 -3.64 11.55
C GLN A 99 13.10 -3.03 10.21
N PHE A 100 12.66 -1.79 9.99
CA PHE A 100 12.87 -0.98 8.79
C PHE A 100 13.28 0.44 9.20
#